data_AF-A0A4R3JNT6-F1
#
_entry.id   AF-A0A4R3JNT6-F1
#
_cell.length_a   1.000
_cell.length_b   1.000
_cell.length_c   1.000
_cell.angle_alpha   90.00
_cell.angle_beta   90.00
_cell.angle_gamma   90.00
#
_symmetry.space_group_name_H-M   'P 1'
#
loop_
_entity.id
_entity.type
_entity.pdbx_description
1 polymer ?
#
loop_
_entity_poly.entity_id
_entity_poly.type
_entity_poly.pdbx_seq_one_letter_code
_entity_poly.pdbx_strand_id
1 'polypeptide(L)'
;MLFYKIRVQKGVKVMKFSEFIYKRIDLEETKKKIQEITEKLKHAQSVEEQVQAVYEMNDVKKEIATADSLVYIRYTINTKDEFYAKEREYNDHIGPMLEEEMQKYNKVLLASPFRKELEEKLGKVLFINLELSMKGFSPEITELLQKESTLQTQYQSLLASAQIEFDGEKCNLSQLGPYMQSQDREVRKAAYEATGKFFDEHQGELDEIFDKLVKNRTEQAHRLGMKNFVELGYVRRQRNCYAPEAIADFRQQVVRDLVPIVCEIKKNQAERIGVEDLKIYDDSLQFPDGNAIPQGTYDEIMEAGRKMYTEMSPETADFIKMMFDRELFDVVAKPGKATGGYCADIPGYGCPFIFSNFNGTAGDVDVLTHEAGHAFAEYMAEKNIELIDMHLPSMEAAETHSMSMEFFATPWYELFFKHQTKKYEVSHLEGTLNFIPYGCLVDHFQQVVYEHPEMTPAERNEAWLKLEKMYRPYLDLEGMPFYGRGAGWQRQNHIYLTPFYYIDYCLAQTVALQFWLEIEKDWKQAWEKYKMFVQRGGTDTFLGLVAGVGLASPVEDGCIREIAGHASEWLKEHKL
;
A
#
# COMPACT_ATOMS: atom_id res chain seq x y z
N MET A 1 -26.94 -19.41 -1.69
CA MET A 1 -27.52 -19.15 -0.35
C MET A 1 -27.66 -20.45 0.46
N LEU A 2 -26.54 -21.16 0.66
CA LEU A 2 -26.39 -22.20 1.70
C LEU A 2 -24.87 -22.36 1.88
N PHE A 3 -24.40 -22.36 3.13
CA PHE A 3 -23.00 -22.35 3.57
C PHE A 3 -22.30 -20.98 3.62
N TYR A 4 -22.73 -20.13 4.56
CA TYR A 4 -21.85 -19.63 5.63
C TYR A 4 -22.74 -19.21 6.80
N LYS A 5 -23.13 -20.18 7.61
CA LYS A 5 -23.56 -19.93 8.99
C LYS A 5 -22.44 -20.45 9.87
N ILE A 6 -21.44 -19.61 10.12
CA ILE A 6 -20.81 -19.63 11.43
C ILE A 6 -21.92 -19.18 12.40
N ARG A 7 -22.76 -20.15 12.79
CA ARG A 7 -23.50 -20.03 14.04
C ARG A 7 -22.43 -19.83 15.09
N VAL A 8 -22.46 -18.68 15.74
CA VAL A 8 -21.85 -18.52 17.07
C VAL A 8 -22.48 -19.61 17.94
N GLN A 9 -21.87 -20.78 17.97
CA GLN A 9 -22.14 -21.79 18.97
C GLN A 9 -21.72 -21.14 20.28
N LYS A 10 -22.71 -20.75 21.11
CA LYS A 10 -22.48 -20.39 22.51
C LYS A 10 -21.65 -21.50 23.15
N GLY A 11 -20.36 -21.24 23.39
CA GLY A 11 -19.45 -22.21 24.03
C GLY A 11 -18.13 -22.50 23.31
N VAL A 12 -17.89 -22.01 22.09
CA VAL A 12 -16.56 -22.12 21.46
C VAL A 12 -15.64 -21.05 22.05
N LYS A 13 -14.53 -21.49 22.66
CA LYS A 13 -13.47 -20.59 23.16
C LYS A 13 -13.00 -19.71 22.00
N VAL A 14 -13.04 -18.38 22.17
CA VAL A 14 -12.45 -17.44 21.22
C VAL A 14 -10.95 -17.74 21.17
N MET A 15 -10.48 -18.26 20.03
CA MET A 15 -9.06 -18.57 19.84
C MET A 15 -8.29 -17.27 19.63
N LYS A 16 -7.20 -17.12 20.38
CA LYS A 16 -6.22 -16.06 20.19
C LYS A 16 -5.29 -16.41 19.03
N PHE A 17 -4.65 -15.41 18.43
CA PHE A 17 -3.69 -15.59 17.33
C PHE A 17 -2.55 -16.56 17.69
N SER A 18 -2.09 -16.50 18.94
CA SER A 18 -1.11 -17.43 19.51
C SER A 18 -1.58 -18.89 19.54
N GLU A 19 -2.89 -19.13 19.49
CA GLU A 19 -3.52 -20.47 19.47
C GLU A 19 -3.87 -20.94 18.05
N PHE A 20 -3.71 -20.10 17.02
CA PHE A 20 -3.99 -20.51 15.64
C PHE A 20 -3.01 -21.61 15.21
N ILE A 21 -3.55 -22.70 14.69
CA ILE A 21 -2.76 -23.85 14.25
C ILE A 21 -2.23 -23.55 12.85
N TYR A 22 -0.89 -23.51 12.75
CA TYR A 22 -0.21 -23.56 11.46
C TYR A 22 -0.11 -25.03 11.02
N LYS A 23 -0.49 -25.30 9.78
CA LYS A 23 -0.29 -26.59 9.11
C LYS A 23 0.45 -26.31 7.81
N ARG A 24 1.65 -26.90 7.66
CA ARG A 24 2.41 -26.83 6.41
C ARG A 24 1.58 -27.43 5.26
N ILE A 25 1.57 -26.74 4.12
CA ILE A 25 0.94 -27.22 2.89
C ILE A 25 1.69 -28.44 2.37
N ASP A 26 0.99 -29.54 2.14
CA ASP A 26 1.54 -30.67 1.39
C ASP A 26 1.39 -30.38 -0.11
N LEU A 27 2.53 -30.16 -0.77
CA LEU A 27 2.56 -29.79 -2.18
C LEU A 27 1.84 -30.81 -3.08
N GLU A 28 2.11 -32.10 -2.91
CA GLU A 28 1.59 -33.13 -3.81
C GLU A 28 0.10 -33.39 -3.57
N GLU A 29 -0.34 -33.37 -2.30
CA GLU A 29 -1.76 -33.42 -1.96
C GLU A 29 -2.52 -32.21 -2.54
N THR A 30 -1.93 -31.02 -2.42
CA THR A 30 -2.58 -29.77 -2.87
C THR A 30 -2.65 -29.69 -4.39
N LYS A 31 -1.56 -30.06 -5.11
CA LYS A 31 -1.59 -30.19 -6.57
C LYS A 31 -2.68 -31.14 -7.03
N LYS A 32 -2.77 -32.31 -6.39
CA LYS A 32 -3.80 -33.30 -6.71
C LYS A 32 -5.21 -32.74 -6.52
N LYS A 33 -5.49 -32.02 -5.42
CA LYS A 33 -6.78 -31.35 -5.20
C LYS A 33 -7.09 -30.34 -6.32
N ILE A 34 -6.12 -29.48 -6.68
CA ILE A 34 -6.29 -28.49 -7.75
C ILE A 34 -6.61 -29.17 -9.09
N GLN A 35 -5.90 -30.25 -9.42
CA GLN A 35 -6.10 -31.02 -10.65
C GLN A 35 -7.47 -31.70 -10.69
N GLU A 36 -7.90 -32.32 -9.58
CA GLU A 36 -9.22 -32.94 -9.48
C GLU A 36 -10.34 -31.91 -9.68
N ILE A 37 -10.24 -30.74 -9.06
CA ILE A 37 -11.20 -29.63 -9.24
C ILE A 37 -11.17 -29.12 -10.67
N THR A 38 -9.99 -29.01 -11.29
CA THR A 38 -9.84 -28.60 -12.69
C THR A 38 -10.55 -29.57 -13.65
N GLU A 39 -10.41 -30.88 -13.43
CA GLU A 39 -11.10 -31.88 -14.24
C GLU A 39 -12.62 -31.89 -13.99
N LYS A 40 -13.09 -31.64 -12.77
CA LYS A 40 -14.52 -31.41 -12.49
C LYS A 40 -15.05 -30.20 -13.27
N LEU A 41 -14.35 -29.07 -13.21
CA LEU A 41 -14.73 -27.84 -13.91
C LEU A 41 -14.83 -28.06 -15.43
N LYS A 42 -13.88 -28.80 -15.99
CA LYS A 42 -13.81 -29.12 -17.42
C LYS A 42 -14.95 -30.03 -17.90
N HIS A 43 -15.36 -31.00 -17.08
CA HIS A 43 -16.39 -31.99 -17.42
C HIS A 43 -17.79 -31.63 -16.91
N ALA A 44 -17.94 -30.50 -16.23
CA ALA A 44 -19.22 -30.00 -15.75
C ALA A 44 -20.23 -29.84 -16.90
N GLN A 45 -21.45 -30.32 -16.70
CA GLN A 45 -22.54 -30.32 -17.68
C GLN A 45 -23.50 -29.13 -17.47
N SER A 46 -23.29 -28.32 -16.45
CA SER A 46 -24.09 -27.14 -16.13
C SER A 46 -23.25 -26.04 -15.49
N VAL A 47 -23.77 -24.80 -15.52
CA VAL A 47 -23.15 -23.68 -14.81
C VAL A 47 -23.14 -23.92 -13.29
N GLU A 48 -24.18 -24.56 -12.73
CA GLU A 48 -24.23 -24.89 -11.30
C GLU A 48 -23.09 -25.80 -10.86
N GLU A 49 -22.74 -26.80 -11.68
CA GLU A 49 -21.59 -27.68 -11.42
C GLU A 49 -20.26 -26.93 -11.49
N GLN A 50 -20.10 -26.01 -12.44
CA GLN A 50 -18.89 -25.17 -12.53
C GLN A 50 -18.77 -24.19 -11.36
N VAL A 51 -19.87 -23.56 -10.95
CA VAL A 51 -19.91 -22.71 -9.77
C VAL A 51 -19.51 -23.49 -8.53
N GLN A 52 -19.99 -24.73 -8.37
CA GLN A 52 -19.58 -25.59 -7.26
C GLN A 52 -18.08 -25.89 -7.31
N ALA A 53 -17.51 -26.17 -8.49
CA ALA A 53 -16.06 -26.37 -8.64
C ALA A 53 -15.26 -25.10 -8.30
N VAL A 54 -15.78 -23.91 -8.62
CA VAL A 54 -15.16 -22.63 -8.21
C VAL A 54 -15.15 -22.48 -6.69
N TYR A 55 -16.23 -22.83 -6.00
CA TYR A 55 -16.24 -22.80 -4.52
C TYR A 55 -15.31 -23.86 -3.91
N GLU A 56 -15.19 -25.05 -4.49
CA GLU A 56 -14.18 -26.03 -4.06
C GLU A 56 -12.76 -25.46 -4.23
N MET A 57 -12.50 -24.75 -5.33
CA MET A 57 -11.20 -24.09 -5.53
C MET A 57 -10.97 -22.95 -4.54
N ASN A 58 -12.03 -22.19 -4.22
CA ASN A 58 -11.98 -21.12 -3.22
C ASN A 58 -11.54 -21.66 -1.85
N ASP A 59 -12.01 -22.83 -1.44
CA ASP A 59 -11.60 -23.46 -0.18
C ASP A 59 -10.11 -23.84 -0.19
N VAL A 60 -9.59 -24.36 -1.32
CA VAL A 60 -8.15 -24.65 -1.48
C VAL A 60 -7.32 -23.37 -1.40
N LYS A 61 -7.77 -22.29 -2.06
CA LYS A 61 -7.12 -20.97 -1.98
C LYS A 61 -7.10 -20.43 -0.55
N LYS A 62 -8.21 -20.55 0.18
CA LYS A 62 -8.28 -20.18 1.61
C LYS A 62 -7.30 -20.99 2.47
N GLU A 63 -7.15 -22.31 2.23
CA GLU A 63 -6.18 -23.15 2.95
C GLU A 63 -4.74 -22.67 2.71
N ILE A 64 -4.36 -22.43 1.44
CA ILE A 64 -3.04 -21.94 1.06
C ILE A 64 -2.76 -20.56 1.67
N ALA A 65 -3.68 -19.61 1.48
CA ALA A 65 -3.54 -18.25 1.99
C ALA A 65 -3.42 -18.21 3.52
N THR A 66 -4.20 -19.04 4.23
CA THR A 66 -4.12 -19.13 5.70
C THR A 66 -2.74 -19.62 6.16
N ALA A 67 -2.21 -20.66 5.51
CA ALA A 67 -0.90 -21.19 5.86
C ALA A 67 0.20 -20.16 5.58
N ASP A 68 0.13 -19.45 4.45
CA ASP A 68 1.12 -18.42 4.11
C ASP A 68 1.05 -17.21 5.04
N SER A 69 -0.13 -16.66 5.30
CA SER A 69 -0.31 -15.53 6.22
C SER A 69 0.21 -15.85 7.62
N LEU A 70 -0.09 -17.04 8.17
CA LEU A 70 0.41 -17.43 9.49
C LEU A 70 1.94 -17.50 9.55
N VAL A 71 2.58 -18.04 8.51
CA VAL A 71 4.04 -18.11 8.42
C VAL A 71 4.63 -16.72 8.27
N TYR A 72 4.08 -15.91 7.37
CA TYR A 72 4.55 -14.55 7.11
C TYR A 72 4.47 -13.68 8.36
N ILE A 73 3.31 -13.68 9.04
CA ILE A 73 3.11 -12.90 10.26
C ILE A 73 4.09 -13.35 11.34
N ARG A 74 4.20 -14.64 11.62
CA ARG A 74 5.06 -15.14 12.70
C ARG A 74 6.55 -14.96 12.40
N TYR A 75 6.95 -15.11 11.14
CA TYR A 75 8.32 -14.79 10.69
C TYR A 75 8.63 -13.31 10.83
N THR A 76 7.74 -12.41 10.39
CA THR A 76 8.01 -10.96 10.45
C THR A 76 7.96 -10.41 11.88
N ILE A 77 7.16 -11.01 12.77
CA ILE A 77 7.19 -10.73 14.21
C ILE A 77 8.56 -11.03 14.83
N ASN A 78 9.24 -12.08 14.38
CA ASN A 78 10.59 -12.43 14.80
C ASN A 78 11.34 -13.17 13.69
N THR A 79 12.13 -12.44 12.90
CA THR A 79 12.88 -12.97 11.76
C THR A 79 14.02 -13.89 12.16
N LYS A 80 14.33 -13.97 13.46
CA LYS A 80 15.31 -14.89 14.04
C LYS A 80 14.72 -16.25 14.42
N ASP A 81 13.41 -16.44 14.28
CA ASP A 81 12.77 -17.73 14.51
C ASP A 81 13.11 -18.70 13.37
N GLU A 82 14.00 -19.66 13.65
CA GLU A 82 14.45 -20.63 12.65
C GLU A 82 13.34 -21.51 12.09
N PHE A 83 12.26 -21.76 12.86
CA PHE A 83 11.15 -22.57 12.38
C PHE A 83 10.41 -21.78 11.30
N TYR A 84 9.94 -20.58 11.61
CA TYR A 84 9.19 -19.77 10.64
C TYR A 84 10.03 -19.28 9.47
N ALA A 85 11.34 -19.09 9.64
CA ALA A 85 12.24 -18.84 8.52
C ALA A 85 12.26 -20.02 7.52
N LYS A 86 12.39 -21.27 8.01
CA LYS A 86 12.36 -22.48 7.15
C LYS A 86 10.98 -22.73 6.54
N GLU A 87 9.91 -22.44 7.27
CA GLU A 87 8.55 -22.51 6.70
C GLU A 87 8.36 -21.46 5.60
N ARG A 88 8.91 -20.26 5.77
CA ARG A 88 8.84 -19.21 4.74
C ARG A 88 9.61 -19.62 3.49
N GLU A 89 10.83 -20.11 3.65
CA GLU A 89 11.62 -20.66 2.53
C GLU A 89 10.89 -21.81 1.83
N TYR A 90 10.20 -22.67 2.58
CA TYR A 90 9.39 -23.74 2.01
C TYR A 90 8.22 -23.20 1.19
N ASN A 91 7.45 -22.25 1.73
CA ASN A 91 6.34 -21.60 1.01
C ASN A 91 6.83 -20.91 -0.27
N ASP A 92 7.93 -20.16 -0.19
CA ASP A 92 8.55 -19.49 -1.33
C ASP A 92 8.99 -20.50 -2.41
N HIS A 93 9.46 -21.69 -2.01
CA HIS A 93 9.83 -22.77 -2.92
C HIS A 93 8.62 -23.41 -3.63
N ILE A 94 7.54 -23.69 -2.90
CA ILE A 94 6.37 -24.39 -3.46
C ILE A 94 5.41 -23.46 -4.22
N GLY A 95 5.39 -22.17 -3.90
CA GLY A 95 4.49 -21.17 -4.49
C GLY A 95 4.43 -21.21 -6.02
N PRO A 96 5.57 -21.15 -6.73
CA PRO A 96 5.58 -21.23 -8.20
C PRO A 96 4.96 -22.52 -8.77
N MET A 97 5.10 -23.65 -8.05
CA MET A 97 4.57 -24.94 -8.50
C MET A 97 3.06 -25.04 -8.29
N LEU A 98 2.53 -24.42 -7.24
CA LEU A 98 1.09 -24.29 -7.02
C LEU A 98 0.48 -23.30 -8.02
N GLU A 99 1.17 -22.20 -8.30
CA GLU A 99 0.76 -21.22 -9.31
C GLU A 99 0.66 -21.85 -10.70
N GLU A 100 1.59 -22.74 -11.08
CA GLU A 100 1.49 -23.47 -12.35
C GLU A 100 0.20 -24.28 -12.48
N GLU A 101 -0.24 -24.97 -11.42
CA GLU A 101 -1.50 -25.70 -11.41
C GLU A 101 -2.71 -24.76 -11.40
N MET A 102 -2.65 -23.66 -10.64
CA MET A 102 -3.70 -22.63 -10.64
C MET A 102 -3.87 -21.98 -12.02
N GLN A 103 -2.78 -21.78 -12.77
CA GLN A 103 -2.84 -21.29 -14.15
C GLN A 103 -3.53 -22.27 -15.09
N LYS A 104 -3.36 -23.59 -14.90
CA LYS A 104 -4.09 -24.62 -15.67
C LYS A 104 -5.59 -24.54 -15.36
N TYR A 105 -5.95 -24.42 -14.09
CA TYR A 105 -7.33 -24.20 -13.66
C TYR A 105 -7.93 -22.91 -14.27
N ASN A 106 -7.22 -21.79 -14.17
CA ASN A 106 -7.67 -20.49 -14.68
C ASN A 106 -7.93 -20.54 -16.18
N LYS A 107 -7.06 -21.21 -16.96
CA LYS A 107 -7.28 -21.42 -18.40
C LYS A 107 -8.59 -22.16 -18.71
N VAL A 108 -8.91 -23.21 -17.94
CA VAL A 108 -10.17 -23.95 -18.11
C VAL A 108 -11.37 -23.08 -17.74
N LEU A 109 -11.28 -22.32 -16.64
CA LEU A 109 -12.33 -21.41 -16.20
C LEU A 109 -12.61 -20.31 -17.23
N LEU A 110 -11.56 -19.70 -17.78
CA LEU A 110 -11.68 -18.67 -18.82
C LEU A 110 -12.23 -19.22 -20.14
N ALA A 111 -11.93 -20.48 -20.47
CA ALA A 111 -12.41 -21.15 -21.68
C ALA A 111 -13.80 -21.81 -21.53
N SER A 112 -14.49 -21.60 -20.40
CA SER A 112 -15.77 -22.25 -20.14
C SER A 112 -16.84 -21.88 -21.19
N PRO A 113 -17.65 -22.84 -21.66
CA PRO A 113 -18.81 -22.54 -22.51
C PRO A 113 -19.93 -21.81 -21.75
N PHE A 114 -19.93 -21.84 -20.41
CA PHE A 114 -20.89 -21.16 -19.53
C PHE A 114 -20.38 -19.80 -19.04
N ARG A 115 -19.44 -19.19 -19.76
CA ARG A 115 -18.72 -18.00 -19.31
C ARG A 115 -19.65 -16.84 -18.92
N LYS A 116 -20.69 -16.59 -19.69
CA LYS A 116 -21.63 -15.48 -19.43
C LYS A 116 -22.40 -15.71 -18.12
N GLU A 117 -22.89 -16.92 -17.93
CA GLU A 117 -23.65 -17.31 -16.74
C GLU A 117 -22.76 -17.34 -15.49
N LEU A 118 -21.49 -17.70 -15.64
CA LEU A 118 -20.50 -17.59 -14.57
C LEU A 118 -20.22 -16.13 -14.18
N GLU A 119 -20.06 -15.23 -15.15
CA GLU A 119 -19.90 -13.79 -14.88
C GLU A 119 -21.10 -13.19 -14.13
N GLU A 120 -22.32 -13.63 -14.47
CA GLU A 120 -23.55 -13.19 -13.81
C GLU A 120 -23.63 -13.69 -12.35
N LYS A 121 -23.12 -14.89 -12.06
CA LYS A 121 -23.18 -15.50 -10.72
C LYS A 121 -22.00 -15.14 -9.82
N LEU A 122 -20.80 -15.01 -10.37
CA LEU A 122 -19.54 -14.84 -9.64
C LEU A 122 -18.96 -13.42 -9.74
N GLY A 123 -19.49 -12.60 -10.66
CA GLY A 123 -19.04 -11.24 -10.89
C GLY A 123 -18.06 -11.13 -12.05
N LYS A 124 -18.20 -10.08 -12.87
CA LYS A 124 -17.36 -9.84 -14.05
C LYS A 124 -15.91 -9.49 -13.72
N VAL A 125 -15.70 -8.79 -12.61
CA VAL A 125 -14.35 -8.32 -12.22
C VAL A 125 -13.40 -9.47 -11.95
N LEU A 126 -13.88 -10.57 -11.36
CA LEU A 126 -13.11 -11.81 -11.19
C LEU A 126 -12.45 -12.21 -12.51
N PHE A 127 -13.24 -12.25 -13.57
CA PHE A 127 -12.76 -12.71 -14.86
C PHE A 127 -11.88 -11.70 -15.60
N ILE A 128 -12.17 -10.40 -15.47
CA ILE A 128 -11.30 -9.34 -16.00
C ILE A 128 -9.90 -9.45 -15.37
N ASN A 129 -9.83 -9.65 -14.05
CA ASN A 129 -8.57 -9.79 -13.32
C ASN A 129 -7.84 -11.09 -13.68
N LEU A 130 -8.57 -12.19 -13.89
CA LEU A 130 -7.99 -13.44 -14.40
C LEU A 130 -7.39 -13.24 -15.80
N GLU A 131 -8.07 -12.57 -16.71
CA GLU A 131 -7.55 -12.28 -18.06
C GLU A 131 -6.30 -11.40 -18.02
N LEU A 132 -6.24 -10.42 -17.12
CA LEU A 132 -5.03 -9.61 -16.91
C LEU A 132 -3.89 -10.45 -16.34
N SER A 133 -4.15 -11.29 -15.33
CA SER A 133 -3.16 -12.21 -14.76
C SER A 133 -2.55 -13.11 -15.84
N MET A 134 -3.39 -13.69 -16.71
CA MET A 134 -2.93 -14.54 -17.82
C MET A 134 -2.02 -13.80 -18.82
N LYS A 135 -2.17 -12.48 -18.98
CA LYS A 135 -1.33 -11.66 -19.87
C LYS A 135 0.00 -11.27 -19.23
N GLY A 136 0.08 -11.25 -17.90
CA GLY A 136 1.26 -10.78 -17.15
C GLY A 136 2.38 -11.82 -17.00
N PHE A 137 2.13 -13.07 -17.44
CA PHE A 137 3.02 -14.21 -17.23
C PHE A 137 3.04 -15.20 -18.41
N SER A 138 4.21 -15.78 -18.66
CA SER A 138 4.44 -16.91 -19.57
C SER A 138 5.64 -17.72 -19.05
N PRO A 139 5.67 -19.05 -19.21
CA PRO A 139 6.84 -19.85 -18.82
C PRO A 139 8.17 -19.37 -19.42
N GLU A 140 8.14 -18.73 -20.60
CA GLU A 140 9.34 -18.24 -21.29
C GLU A 140 10.07 -17.07 -20.60
N ILE A 141 9.41 -16.40 -19.65
CA ILE A 141 9.98 -15.29 -18.87
C ILE A 141 10.42 -15.72 -17.46
N THR A 142 10.30 -16.99 -17.09
CA THR A 142 10.60 -17.50 -15.73
C THR A 142 12.02 -17.16 -15.28
N GLU A 143 13.02 -17.35 -16.15
CA GLU A 143 14.41 -16.99 -15.83
C GLU A 143 14.61 -15.48 -15.64
N LEU A 144 13.83 -14.65 -16.34
CA LEU A 144 13.90 -13.19 -16.20
C LEU A 144 13.31 -12.75 -14.87
N LEU A 145 12.18 -13.35 -14.45
CA LEU A 145 11.56 -13.12 -13.14
C LEU A 145 12.51 -13.49 -11.98
N GLN A 146 13.22 -14.61 -12.08
CA GLN A 146 14.23 -15.01 -11.08
C GLN A 146 15.39 -14.01 -11.00
N LYS A 147 15.86 -13.53 -12.16
CA LYS A 147 16.90 -12.48 -12.24
C LYS A 147 16.40 -11.15 -11.66
N GLU A 148 15.16 -10.75 -11.95
CA GLU A 148 14.51 -9.58 -11.36
C GLU A 148 14.47 -9.68 -9.83
N SER A 149 14.00 -10.81 -9.29
CA SER A 149 13.96 -11.06 -7.85
C SER A 149 15.35 -11.00 -7.21
N THR A 150 16.37 -11.55 -7.87
CA THR A 150 17.76 -11.46 -7.39
C THR A 150 18.25 -10.01 -7.31
N LEU A 151 17.96 -9.19 -8.32
CA LEU A 151 18.32 -7.77 -8.36
C LEU A 151 17.58 -6.95 -7.29
N GLN A 152 16.31 -7.24 -7.07
CA GLN A 152 15.49 -6.64 -6.01
C GLN A 152 16.10 -6.94 -4.62
N THR A 153 16.46 -8.20 -4.36
CA THR A 153 17.13 -8.60 -3.11
C THR A 153 18.49 -7.94 -2.94
N GLN A 154 19.26 -7.77 -4.02
CA GLN A 154 20.55 -7.04 -3.99
C GLN A 154 20.36 -5.58 -3.57
N TYR A 155 19.38 -4.89 -4.15
CA TYR A 155 19.04 -3.52 -3.76
C TYR A 155 18.63 -3.43 -2.29
N GLN A 156 17.73 -4.31 -1.83
CA GLN A 156 17.30 -4.33 -0.43
C GLN A 156 18.47 -4.59 0.53
N SER A 157 19.33 -5.56 0.20
CA SER A 157 20.51 -5.90 1.00
C SER A 157 21.49 -4.73 1.08
N LEU A 158 21.69 -4.00 -0.02
CA LEU A 158 22.54 -2.82 -0.07
C LEU A 158 22.04 -1.73 0.90
N LEU A 159 20.75 -1.41 0.85
CA LEU A 159 20.17 -0.40 1.77
C LEU A 159 20.18 -0.88 3.23
N ALA A 160 19.91 -2.16 3.48
CA ALA A 160 19.96 -2.74 4.81
C ALA A 160 21.37 -2.77 5.40
N SER A 161 22.41 -2.69 4.56
CA SER A 161 23.82 -2.69 5.00
C SER A 161 24.31 -1.34 5.56
N ALA A 162 23.49 -0.29 5.48
CA ALA A 162 23.87 1.06 5.88
C ALA A 162 24.38 1.12 7.34
N GLN A 163 25.62 1.60 7.49
CA GLN A 163 26.26 1.94 8.77
C GLN A 163 26.83 3.35 8.67
N ILE A 164 25.98 4.33 8.95
CA ILE A 164 26.30 5.76 8.82
C ILE A 164 26.71 6.28 10.19
N GLU A 165 27.94 6.78 10.30
CA GLU A 165 28.44 7.43 11.53
C GLU A 165 27.70 8.76 11.74
N PHE A 166 26.94 8.86 12.83
CA PHE A 166 26.18 10.07 13.18
C PHE A 166 26.10 10.19 14.71
N ASP A 167 26.42 11.38 15.23
CA ASP A 167 26.43 11.68 16.68
C ASP A 167 27.23 10.67 17.55
N GLY A 168 28.33 10.14 17.01
CA GLY A 168 29.18 9.17 17.70
C GLY A 168 28.65 7.73 17.71
N GLU A 169 27.53 7.47 17.02
CA GLU A 169 26.93 6.15 16.86
C GLU A 169 26.86 5.72 15.39
N LYS A 170 26.78 4.41 15.16
CA LYS A 170 26.49 3.85 13.84
C LYS A 170 24.99 3.69 13.66
N CYS A 171 24.41 4.53 12.80
CA CYS A 171 23.00 4.53 12.46
C CYS A 171 22.75 3.82 11.12
N ASN A 172 21.64 3.08 11.02
CA ASN A 172 21.07 2.72 9.72
C ASN A 172 20.24 3.89 9.14
N LEU A 173 19.75 3.75 7.90
CA LEU A 173 18.98 4.79 7.22
C LEU A 173 17.73 5.23 8.00
N SER A 174 17.01 4.30 8.64
CA SER A 174 15.79 4.60 9.39
C SER A 174 16.08 5.33 10.71
N GLN A 175 17.21 5.01 11.35
CA GLN A 175 17.66 5.66 12.59
C GLN A 175 18.06 7.14 12.38
N LEU A 176 18.31 7.57 11.13
CA LEU A 176 18.52 8.98 10.81
C LEU A 176 17.22 9.81 10.77
N GLY A 177 16.05 9.17 10.68
CA GLY A 177 14.74 9.84 10.59
C GLY A 177 14.45 10.86 11.70
N PRO A 178 14.65 10.54 12.99
CA PRO A 178 14.49 11.49 14.07
C PRO A 178 15.42 12.71 13.95
N TYR A 179 16.68 12.52 13.54
CA TYR A 179 17.63 13.62 13.35
C TYR A 179 17.23 14.52 12.17
N MET A 180 16.67 13.94 11.11
CA MET A 180 16.08 14.67 9.98
C MET A 180 14.87 15.52 10.40
N GLN A 181 14.23 15.26 11.54
CA GLN A 181 13.12 16.03 12.09
C GLN A 181 13.53 16.88 13.31
N SER A 182 14.83 16.97 13.62
CA SER A 182 15.33 17.74 14.77
C SER A 182 14.86 19.20 14.71
N GLN A 183 14.58 19.80 15.86
CA GLN A 183 14.34 21.24 15.94
C GLN A 183 15.58 22.06 15.56
N ASP A 184 16.77 21.49 15.76
CA ASP A 184 18.04 22.09 15.33
C ASP A 184 18.26 21.87 13.82
N ARG A 185 18.30 22.98 13.07
CA ARG A 185 18.48 22.98 11.62
C ARG A 185 19.82 22.40 11.18
N GLU A 186 20.89 22.60 11.94
CA GLU A 186 22.20 22.04 11.60
C GLU A 186 22.22 20.53 11.80
N VAL A 187 21.51 20.01 12.81
CA VAL A 187 21.34 18.56 12.98
C VAL A 187 20.54 17.97 11.81
N ARG A 188 19.43 18.61 11.40
CA ARG A 188 18.67 18.16 10.23
C ARG A 188 19.54 18.12 8.98
N LYS A 189 20.25 19.22 8.69
CA LYS A 189 21.14 19.32 7.54
C LYS A 189 22.22 18.24 7.57
N ALA A 190 22.90 18.06 8.69
CA ALA A 190 23.92 17.03 8.85
C ALA A 190 23.37 15.62 8.58
N ALA A 191 22.14 15.31 9.04
CA ALA A 191 21.51 14.01 8.82
C ALA A 191 21.19 13.76 7.32
N TYR A 192 20.69 14.79 6.62
CA TYR A 192 20.48 14.73 5.18
C TYR A 192 21.80 14.58 4.40
N GLU A 193 22.85 15.32 4.78
CA GLU A 193 24.18 15.20 4.18
C GLU A 193 24.79 13.82 4.40
N ALA A 194 24.68 13.26 5.61
CA ALA A 194 25.18 11.92 5.94
C ALA A 194 24.45 10.84 5.15
N THR A 195 23.12 10.95 5.05
CA THR A 195 22.31 10.07 4.20
C THR A 195 22.72 10.19 2.73
N GLY A 196 22.86 11.41 2.23
CA GLY A 196 23.25 11.65 0.84
C GLY A 196 24.64 11.09 0.51
N LYS A 197 25.60 11.21 1.43
CA LYS A 197 26.95 10.62 1.28
C LYS A 197 26.88 9.10 1.15
N PHE A 198 26.09 8.42 1.97
CA PHE A 198 25.91 6.97 1.85
C PHE A 198 25.42 6.58 0.44
N PHE A 199 24.41 7.27 -0.10
CA PHE A 199 23.92 6.98 -1.44
C PHE A 199 24.95 7.34 -2.53
N ASP A 200 25.69 8.44 -2.39
CA ASP A 200 26.74 8.82 -3.32
C ASP A 200 27.91 7.81 -3.31
N GLU A 201 28.27 7.25 -2.15
CA GLU A 201 29.29 6.21 -2.02
C GLU A 201 28.90 4.90 -2.73
N HIS A 202 27.61 4.57 -2.76
CA HIS A 202 27.08 3.36 -3.40
C HIS A 202 26.44 3.63 -4.78
N GLN A 203 26.67 4.80 -5.37
CA GLN A 203 26.02 5.23 -6.61
C GLN A 203 26.20 4.19 -7.73
N GLY A 204 27.42 3.69 -7.92
CA GLY A 204 27.72 2.73 -8.99
C GLY A 204 26.90 1.44 -8.89
N GLU A 205 26.75 0.91 -7.66
CA GLU A 205 25.96 -0.30 -7.41
C GLU A 205 24.46 -0.05 -7.62
N LEU A 206 23.95 1.08 -7.12
CA LEU A 206 22.54 1.47 -7.29
C LEU A 206 22.17 1.70 -8.77
N ASP A 207 23.06 2.35 -9.52
CA ASP A 207 22.92 2.60 -10.96
C ASP A 207 22.92 1.27 -11.74
N GLU A 208 23.85 0.37 -11.43
CA GLU A 208 23.98 -0.93 -12.09
C GLU A 208 22.77 -1.84 -11.82
N ILE A 209 22.30 -1.91 -10.57
CA ILE A 209 21.13 -2.72 -10.21
C ILE A 209 19.90 -2.21 -10.98
N PHE A 210 19.66 -0.89 -10.99
CA PHE A 210 18.48 -0.35 -11.68
C PHE A 210 18.57 -0.51 -13.19
N ASP A 211 19.75 -0.32 -13.79
CA ASP A 211 19.95 -0.55 -15.22
C ASP A 211 19.66 -1.99 -15.64
N LYS A 212 20.12 -2.96 -14.84
CA LYS A 212 19.79 -4.38 -15.08
C LYS A 212 18.29 -4.65 -14.90
N LEU A 213 17.64 -4.03 -13.91
CA LEU A 213 16.19 -4.15 -13.72
C LEU A 213 15.41 -3.62 -14.92
N VAL A 214 15.73 -2.40 -15.40
CA VAL A 214 15.06 -1.79 -16.57
C VAL A 214 15.21 -2.66 -17.80
N LYS A 215 16.42 -3.14 -18.10
CA LYS A 215 16.67 -4.02 -19.25
C LYS A 215 15.94 -5.35 -19.14
N ASN A 216 15.98 -5.98 -17.95
CA ASN A 216 15.30 -7.23 -17.69
C ASN A 216 13.78 -7.10 -17.87
N ARG A 217 13.17 -6.09 -17.24
CA ARG A 217 11.74 -5.79 -17.32
C ARG A 217 11.27 -5.47 -18.73
N THR A 218 12.08 -4.73 -19.48
CA THR A 218 11.82 -4.44 -20.90
C THR A 218 11.81 -5.72 -21.74
N GLU A 219 12.80 -6.61 -21.53
CA GLU A 219 12.84 -7.92 -22.20
C GLU A 219 11.63 -8.79 -21.85
N GLN A 220 11.18 -8.78 -20.58
CA GLN A 220 9.96 -9.49 -20.18
C GLN A 220 8.74 -8.99 -20.97
N ALA A 221 8.56 -7.67 -21.09
CA ALA A 221 7.45 -7.08 -21.84
C ALA A 221 7.48 -7.49 -23.32
N HIS A 222 8.65 -7.41 -23.97
CA HIS A 222 8.79 -7.79 -25.37
C HIS A 222 8.49 -9.28 -25.62
N ARG A 223 8.95 -10.18 -24.73
CA ARG A 223 8.63 -11.62 -24.84
C ARG A 223 7.14 -11.92 -24.70
N LEU A 224 6.44 -11.14 -23.88
CA LEU A 224 4.98 -11.22 -23.75
C LEU A 224 4.23 -10.49 -24.87
N GLY A 225 4.94 -9.96 -25.88
CA GLY A 225 4.34 -9.29 -27.04
C GLY A 225 3.86 -7.86 -26.77
N MET A 226 4.28 -7.24 -25.66
CA MET A 226 3.93 -5.89 -25.26
C MET A 226 4.94 -4.86 -25.78
N LYS A 227 4.50 -3.62 -25.98
CA LYS A 227 5.35 -2.56 -26.56
C LYS A 227 6.54 -2.21 -25.67
N ASN A 228 6.32 -2.13 -24.37
CA ASN A 228 7.32 -1.78 -23.36
C ASN A 228 6.82 -2.20 -21.96
N PHE A 229 7.63 -1.95 -20.93
CA PHE A 229 7.27 -2.35 -19.57
C PHE A 229 6.15 -1.51 -18.94
N VAL A 230 5.76 -0.36 -19.50
CA VAL A 230 4.58 0.39 -19.00
C VAL A 230 3.33 -0.48 -19.14
N GLU A 231 3.12 -1.08 -20.30
CA GLU A 231 1.99 -1.97 -20.58
C GLU A 231 2.00 -3.19 -19.64
N LEU A 232 3.15 -3.86 -19.50
CA LEU A 232 3.29 -4.99 -18.60
C LEU A 232 3.08 -4.61 -17.13
N GLY A 233 3.57 -3.44 -16.72
CA GLY A 233 3.37 -2.88 -15.39
C GLY A 233 1.88 -2.72 -15.09
N TYR A 234 1.11 -2.10 -15.98
CA TYR A 234 -0.34 -1.92 -15.80
C TYR A 234 -1.09 -3.26 -15.70
N VAL A 235 -0.72 -4.23 -16.54
CA VAL A 235 -1.29 -5.59 -16.49
C VAL A 235 -0.99 -6.27 -15.15
N ARG A 236 0.25 -6.21 -14.68
CA ARG A 236 0.66 -6.82 -13.39
C ARG A 236 0.07 -6.12 -12.17
N ARG A 237 -0.24 -4.83 -12.29
CA ARG A 237 -1.00 -4.07 -11.27
C ARG A 237 -2.52 -4.26 -11.38
N GLN A 238 -2.98 -5.11 -12.31
CA GLN A 238 -4.40 -5.41 -12.53
C GLN A 238 -5.26 -4.16 -12.80
N ARG A 239 -4.71 -3.17 -13.51
CA ARG A 239 -5.44 -1.94 -13.85
C ARG A 239 -6.51 -2.22 -14.88
N ASN A 240 -7.74 -2.34 -14.40
CA ASN A 240 -8.88 -2.84 -15.16
C ASN A 240 -9.91 -1.76 -15.55
N CYS A 241 -9.75 -0.52 -15.09
CA CYS A 241 -10.74 0.55 -15.29
C CYS A 241 -10.15 1.89 -15.73
N TYR A 242 -8.84 1.99 -15.96
CA TYR A 242 -8.21 3.18 -16.52
C TYR A 242 -6.96 2.81 -17.34
N ALA A 243 -6.63 3.67 -18.29
CA ALA A 243 -5.49 3.53 -19.19
C ALA A 243 -4.38 4.54 -18.82
N PRO A 244 -3.13 4.38 -19.32
CA PRO A 244 -2.03 5.30 -19.05
C PRO A 244 -2.33 6.76 -19.37
N GLU A 245 -3.17 7.03 -20.37
CA GLU A 245 -3.57 8.38 -20.78
C GLU A 245 -4.35 9.09 -19.66
N ALA A 246 -5.27 8.39 -18.98
CA ALA A 246 -6.02 8.95 -17.85
C ALA A 246 -5.10 9.32 -16.67
N ILE A 247 -4.02 8.56 -16.48
CA ILE A 247 -3.01 8.88 -15.46
C ILE A 247 -2.17 10.09 -15.88
N ALA A 248 -1.81 10.20 -17.15
CA ALA A 248 -1.12 11.39 -17.66
C ALA A 248 -1.98 12.65 -17.46
N ASP A 249 -3.28 12.57 -17.73
CA ASP A 249 -4.23 13.66 -17.50
C ASP A 249 -4.35 14.00 -16.00
N PHE A 250 -4.50 12.99 -15.13
CA PHE A 250 -4.49 13.16 -13.68
C PHE A 250 -3.24 13.90 -13.18
N ARG A 251 -2.05 13.48 -13.63
CA ARG A 251 -0.78 14.14 -13.26
C ARG A 251 -0.74 15.59 -13.71
N GLN A 252 -1.27 15.92 -14.89
CA GLN A 252 -1.39 17.30 -15.35
C GLN A 252 -2.34 18.13 -14.47
N GLN A 253 -3.46 17.55 -14.03
CA GLN A 253 -4.35 18.21 -13.07
C GLN A 253 -3.65 18.48 -11.74
N VAL A 254 -2.88 17.52 -11.21
CA VAL A 254 -2.08 17.71 -9.98
C VAL A 254 -1.12 18.89 -10.13
N VAL A 255 -0.37 18.96 -11.23
CA VAL A 255 0.55 20.09 -11.49
C VAL A 255 -0.19 21.41 -11.60
N ARG A 256 -1.33 21.43 -12.30
CA ARG A 256 -2.10 22.65 -12.58
C ARG A 256 -2.81 23.19 -11.34
N ASP A 257 -3.48 22.31 -10.60
CA ASP A 257 -4.47 22.69 -9.60
C ASP A 257 -3.98 22.45 -8.15
N LEU A 258 -3.12 21.46 -7.89
CA LEU A 258 -2.69 21.12 -6.53
C LEU A 258 -1.30 21.68 -6.17
N VAL A 259 -0.32 21.58 -7.07
CA VAL A 259 1.05 22.08 -6.81
C VAL A 259 1.07 23.54 -6.35
N PRO A 260 0.28 24.48 -6.92
CA PRO A 260 0.23 25.86 -6.40
C PRO A 260 -0.22 25.96 -4.94
N ILE A 261 -1.15 25.11 -4.50
CA ILE A 261 -1.61 25.07 -3.10
C ILE A 261 -0.51 24.50 -2.21
N VAL A 262 0.21 23.46 -2.66
CA VAL A 262 1.35 22.91 -1.90
C VAL A 262 2.49 23.93 -1.81
N CYS A 263 2.74 24.76 -2.83
CA CYS A 263 3.65 25.90 -2.73
C CYS A 263 3.24 26.87 -1.60
N GLU A 264 1.94 27.18 -1.48
CA GLU A 264 1.42 28.03 -0.40
C GLU A 264 1.61 27.37 0.97
N ILE A 265 1.33 26.07 1.10
CA ILE A 265 1.58 25.27 2.31
C ILE A 265 3.05 25.35 2.71
N LYS A 266 3.97 25.14 1.77
CA LYS A 266 5.41 25.11 2.03
C LYS A 266 5.97 26.49 2.37
N LYS A 267 5.42 27.54 1.78
CA LYS A 267 5.70 28.91 2.20
C LYS A 267 5.21 29.18 3.64
N ASN A 268 3.98 28.77 3.98
CA ASN A 268 3.47 28.90 5.34
C ASN A 268 4.31 28.09 6.34
N GLN A 269 4.75 26.88 5.97
CA GLN A 269 5.68 26.08 6.78
C GLN A 269 7.00 26.84 7.01
N ALA A 270 7.61 27.39 5.95
CA ALA A 270 8.85 28.14 6.04
C ALA A 270 8.72 29.36 6.99
N GLU A 271 7.64 30.13 6.85
CA GLU A 271 7.31 31.25 7.75
C GLU A 271 7.15 30.76 9.20
N ARG A 272 6.45 29.64 9.41
CA ARG A 272 6.15 29.07 10.73
C ARG A 272 7.41 28.58 11.46
N ILE A 273 8.34 27.94 10.74
CA ILE A 273 9.59 27.44 11.32
C ILE A 273 10.73 28.47 11.28
N GLY A 274 10.47 29.68 10.75
CA GLY A 274 11.40 30.80 10.77
C GLY A 274 12.57 30.68 9.78
N VAL A 275 12.35 30.09 8.60
CA VAL A 275 13.36 30.01 7.53
C VAL A 275 12.92 30.82 6.31
N GLU A 276 13.84 31.63 5.76
CA GLU A 276 13.56 32.44 4.56
C GLU A 276 13.63 31.62 3.26
N ASP A 277 14.48 30.60 3.25
CA ASP A 277 14.75 29.73 2.11
C ASP A 277 14.63 28.28 2.57
N LEU A 278 13.48 27.66 2.21
CA LEU A 278 13.13 26.29 2.60
C LEU A 278 13.97 25.30 1.80
N LYS A 279 14.93 24.66 2.46
CA LYS A 279 15.74 23.60 1.87
C LYS A 279 15.09 22.24 2.08
N ILE A 280 15.54 21.22 1.34
CA ILE A 280 15.06 19.83 1.53
C ILE A 280 15.15 19.34 2.98
N TYR A 281 16.17 19.78 3.74
CA TYR A 281 16.35 19.41 5.14
C TYR A 281 15.50 20.21 6.13
N ASP A 282 14.67 21.14 5.65
CA ASP A 282 13.63 21.82 6.43
C ASP A 282 12.25 21.21 6.19
N ASP A 283 12.06 20.46 5.10
CA ASP A 283 10.77 19.93 4.64
C ASP A 283 10.08 19.03 5.69
N SER A 284 10.88 18.29 6.45
CA SER A 284 10.48 17.30 7.46
C SER A 284 10.09 17.90 8.82
N LEU A 285 10.42 19.17 9.11
CA LEU A 285 10.01 19.86 10.33
C LEU A 285 8.86 20.82 10.01
N GLN A 286 7.67 20.56 10.57
CA GLN A 286 6.46 21.35 10.28
C GLN A 286 6.22 22.46 11.30
N PHE A 287 6.70 22.32 12.53
CA PHE A 287 6.49 23.28 13.63
C PHE A 287 7.79 23.57 14.38
N PRO A 288 8.01 24.83 14.83
CA PRO A 288 9.28 25.24 15.47
C PRO A 288 9.53 24.54 16.80
N ASP A 289 8.47 24.16 17.53
CA ASP A 289 8.52 23.41 18.79
C ASP A 289 8.44 21.88 18.58
N GLY A 290 8.65 21.41 17.35
CA GLY A 290 8.61 20.00 16.97
C GLY A 290 7.26 19.55 16.41
N ASN A 291 7.31 18.49 15.59
CA ASN A 291 6.15 17.84 15.00
C ASN A 291 5.22 17.26 16.08
N ALA A 292 3.96 17.02 15.72
CA ALA A 292 3.01 16.41 16.64
C ALA A 292 3.48 15.01 17.05
N ILE A 293 3.31 14.68 18.34
CA ILE A 293 3.58 13.33 18.86
C ILE A 293 2.38 12.83 19.69
N PRO A 294 2.07 11.53 19.65
CA PRO A 294 1.03 10.96 20.51
C PRO A 294 1.40 11.15 21.99
N GLN A 295 0.38 11.38 22.81
CA GLN A 295 0.50 11.68 24.23
C GLN A 295 0.03 10.49 25.06
N GLY A 296 0.97 9.85 25.74
CA GLY A 296 0.71 8.71 26.62
C GLY A 296 1.65 7.54 26.35
N THR A 297 1.47 6.50 27.15
CA THR A 297 2.11 5.21 26.95
C THR A 297 1.48 4.45 25.79
N TYR A 298 2.17 3.42 25.31
CA TYR A 298 1.67 2.53 24.28
C TYR A 298 0.29 1.92 24.63
N ASP A 299 0.10 1.43 25.85
CA ASP A 299 -1.16 0.83 26.27
C ASP A 299 -2.30 1.86 26.26
N GLU A 300 -2.01 3.12 26.59
CA GLU A 300 -2.98 4.22 26.52
C GLU A 300 -3.34 4.57 25.07
N ILE A 301 -2.38 4.54 24.13
CA ILE A 301 -2.63 4.74 22.70
C ILE A 301 -3.50 3.60 22.15
N MET A 302 -3.22 2.35 22.51
CA MET A 302 -4.03 1.21 22.08
C MET A 302 -5.44 1.25 22.66
N GLU A 303 -5.61 1.67 23.91
CA GLU A 303 -6.92 1.87 24.52
C GLU A 303 -7.68 3.05 23.88
N ALA A 304 -6.99 4.13 23.51
CA ALA A 304 -7.56 5.23 22.74
C ALA A 304 -8.09 4.74 21.38
N GLY A 305 -7.33 3.90 20.66
CA GLY A 305 -7.78 3.24 19.44
C GLY A 305 -8.99 2.34 19.66
N ARG A 306 -8.99 1.54 20.74
CA ARG A 306 -10.14 0.70 21.12
C ARG A 306 -11.39 1.55 21.33
N LYS A 307 -11.26 2.63 22.12
CA LYS A 307 -12.35 3.54 22.43
C LYS A 307 -12.88 4.21 21.16
N MET A 308 -12.00 4.77 20.33
CA MET A 308 -12.35 5.40 19.06
C MET A 308 -13.20 4.47 18.18
N TYR A 309 -12.71 3.26 17.86
CA TYR A 309 -13.46 2.35 16.99
C TYR A 309 -14.74 1.81 17.64
N THR A 310 -14.78 1.72 18.97
CA THR A 310 -16.02 1.36 19.69
C THR A 310 -17.08 2.46 19.58
N GLU A 311 -16.68 3.73 19.61
CA GLU A 311 -17.58 4.88 19.53
C GLU A 311 -17.94 5.26 18.08
N MET A 312 -17.10 4.92 17.11
CA MET A 312 -17.24 5.31 15.70
C MET A 312 -18.51 4.74 15.04
N SER A 313 -18.74 3.43 15.17
CA SER A 313 -19.91 2.75 14.61
C SER A 313 -20.14 1.38 15.24
N PRO A 314 -21.35 0.79 15.13
CA PRO A 314 -21.58 -0.59 15.55
C PRO A 314 -20.65 -1.61 14.86
N GLU A 315 -20.39 -1.43 13.57
CA GLU A 315 -19.56 -2.33 12.78
C GLU A 315 -18.08 -2.27 13.21
N THR A 316 -17.55 -1.07 13.46
CA THR A 316 -16.18 -0.88 13.97
C THR A 316 -16.05 -1.34 15.41
N ALA A 317 -17.11 -1.26 16.23
CA ALA A 317 -17.13 -1.77 17.59
C ALA A 317 -17.00 -3.32 17.61
N ASP A 318 -17.75 -4.01 16.75
CA ASP A 318 -17.64 -5.46 16.60
C ASP A 318 -16.27 -5.88 16.04
N PHE A 319 -15.75 -5.13 15.07
CA PHE A 319 -14.41 -5.33 14.50
C PHE A 319 -13.33 -5.18 15.56
N ILE A 320 -13.27 -4.04 16.26
CA ILE A 320 -12.17 -3.76 17.20
C ILE A 320 -12.22 -4.70 18.40
N LYS A 321 -13.42 -5.09 18.84
CA LYS A 321 -13.61 -6.11 19.86
C LYS A 321 -12.99 -7.44 19.43
N MET A 322 -13.23 -7.88 18.19
CA MET A 322 -12.60 -9.10 17.65
C MET A 322 -11.06 -8.97 17.65
N MET A 323 -10.54 -7.84 17.19
CA MET A 323 -9.09 -7.62 17.11
C MET A 323 -8.40 -7.74 18.47
N PHE A 324 -8.97 -7.15 19.52
CA PHE A 324 -8.44 -7.25 20.88
C PHE A 324 -8.66 -8.64 21.52
N ASP A 325 -9.88 -9.20 21.44
CA ASP A 325 -10.19 -10.49 22.07
C ASP A 325 -9.34 -11.64 21.50
N ARG A 326 -8.93 -11.52 20.23
CA ARG A 326 -8.14 -12.53 19.51
C ARG A 326 -6.64 -12.20 19.40
N GLU A 327 -6.16 -11.13 20.02
CA GLU A 327 -4.74 -10.72 19.99
C GLU A 327 -4.19 -10.51 18.55
N LEU A 328 -4.94 -9.81 17.70
CA LEU A 328 -4.64 -9.62 16.26
C LEU A 328 -3.81 -8.36 15.97
N PHE A 329 -2.95 -7.97 16.92
CA PHE A 329 -2.04 -6.84 16.81
C PHE A 329 -0.61 -7.25 17.19
N ASP A 330 0.38 -6.87 16.39
CA ASP A 330 1.79 -6.81 16.79
C ASP A 330 2.40 -5.50 16.25
N VAL A 331 2.25 -4.43 17.03
CA VAL A 331 2.49 -3.05 16.57
C VAL A 331 3.71 -2.38 17.22
N VAL A 332 4.32 -2.99 18.24
CA VAL A 332 5.50 -2.43 18.94
C VAL A 332 6.79 -2.86 18.24
N ALA A 333 7.74 -1.94 18.04
CA ALA A 333 9.06 -2.27 17.53
C ALA A 333 9.86 -3.11 18.54
N LYS A 334 10.49 -4.21 18.09
CA LYS A 334 11.29 -5.10 18.97
C LYS A 334 12.48 -5.74 18.22
N PRO A 335 13.55 -6.16 18.94
CA PRO A 335 14.70 -6.79 18.30
C PRO A 335 14.32 -8.02 17.48
N GLY A 336 14.77 -8.08 16.23
CA GLY A 336 14.46 -9.18 15.31
C GLY A 336 13.12 -9.06 14.59
N LYS A 337 12.31 -8.04 14.86
CA LYS A 337 11.09 -7.77 14.09
C LYS A 337 11.41 -7.11 12.75
N ALA A 338 10.63 -7.42 11.71
CA ALA A 338 10.72 -6.75 10.42
C ALA A 338 10.28 -5.28 10.51
N THR A 339 10.77 -4.42 9.61
CA THR A 339 10.44 -2.99 9.55
C THR A 339 9.15 -2.73 8.75
N GLY A 340 8.53 -1.57 8.96
CA GLY A 340 7.31 -1.14 8.24
C GLY A 340 6.00 -1.40 8.99
N GLY A 341 4.89 -1.34 8.26
CA GLY A 341 3.55 -1.70 8.71
C GLY A 341 2.80 -2.42 7.60
N TYR A 342 1.88 -3.31 7.97
CA TYR A 342 0.97 -3.97 7.04
C TYR A 342 -0.29 -4.52 7.75
N CYS A 343 -1.33 -4.73 6.95
CA CYS A 343 -2.47 -5.56 7.27
C CYS A 343 -2.37 -6.89 6.51
N ALA A 344 -2.72 -8.00 7.16
CA ALA A 344 -2.77 -9.31 6.54
C ALA A 344 -4.04 -10.06 6.92
N ASP A 345 -4.72 -10.62 5.93
CA ASP A 345 -5.88 -11.48 6.15
C ASP A 345 -5.47 -12.92 6.53
N ILE A 346 -6.25 -13.56 7.39
CA ILE A 346 -6.11 -14.96 7.79
C ILE A 346 -7.45 -15.68 7.49
N PRO A 347 -7.72 -16.04 6.23
CA PRO A 347 -9.06 -16.42 5.77
C PRO A 347 -9.66 -17.62 6.50
N GLY A 348 -8.85 -18.64 6.83
CA GLY A 348 -9.29 -19.84 7.54
C GLY A 348 -9.74 -19.57 8.97
N TYR A 349 -9.42 -18.40 9.51
CA TYR A 349 -9.84 -17.91 10.82
C TYR A 349 -10.78 -16.70 10.73
N GLY A 350 -11.09 -16.24 9.51
CA GLY A 350 -11.96 -15.11 9.20
C GLY A 350 -11.56 -13.85 9.96
N CYS A 351 -10.26 -13.51 9.98
CA CYS A 351 -9.79 -12.34 10.68
C CYS A 351 -8.55 -11.71 10.03
N PRO A 352 -8.47 -10.37 10.04
CA PRO A 352 -7.27 -9.64 9.69
C PRO A 352 -6.27 -9.61 10.86
N PHE A 353 -5.05 -9.16 10.58
CA PHE A 353 -3.97 -8.97 11.53
C PHE A 353 -3.24 -7.66 11.22
N ILE A 354 -2.98 -6.84 12.24
CA ILE A 354 -2.26 -5.57 12.09
C ILE A 354 -0.85 -5.70 12.63
N PHE A 355 0.14 -5.41 11.77
CA PHE A 355 1.55 -5.35 12.09
C PHE A 355 2.06 -3.92 11.88
N SER A 356 2.83 -3.40 12.84
CA SER A 356 3.53 -2.12 12.67
C SER A 356 4.74 -1.98 13.60
N ASN A 357 5.44 -0.84 13.54
CA ASN A 357 6.62 -0.56 14.34
C ASN A 357 6.54 0.81 15.02
N PHE A 358 5.73 0.92 16.08
CA PHE A 358 5.56 2.16 16.83
C PHE A 358 6.88 2.67 17.41
N ASN A 359 7.13 3.97 17.22
CA ASN A 359 8.38 4.65 17.60
C ASN A 359 8.18 6.00 18.31
N GLY A 360 6.95 6.35 18.69
CA GLY A 360 6.59 7.52 19.47
C GLY A 360 6.34 8.79 18.64
N THR A 361 6.17 8.67 17.32
CA THR A 361 5.87 9.81 16.42
C THR A 361 4.39 9.83 16.04
N ALA A 362 3.90 10.93 15.43
CA ALA A 362 2.55 10.96 14.84
C ALA A 362 2.29 9.78 13.88
N GLY A 363 3.36 9.29 13.22
CA GLY A 363 3.31 8.12 12.35
C GLY A 363 2.78 6.85 13.03
N ASP A 364 2.86 6.73 14.35
CA ASP A 364 2.27 5.60 15.08
C ASP A 364 0.74 5.60 14.95
N VAL A 365 0.11 6.77 15.05
CA VAL A 365 -1.35 6.93 14.92
C VAL A 365 -1.77 6.85 13.45
N ASP A 366 -0.97 7.45 12.55
CA ASP A 366 -1.19 7.34 11.11
C ASP A 366 -1.20 5.87 10.68
N VAL A 367 -0.16 5.10 11.02
CA VAL A 367 -0.08 3.67 10.68
C VAL A 367 -1.18 2.87 11.38
N LEU A 368 -1.52 3.16 12.65
CA LEU A 368 -2.61 2.46 13.32
C LEU A 368 -3.94 2.61 12.59
N THR A 369 -4.29 3.84 12.20
CA THR A 369 -5.56 4.13 11.53
C THR A 369 -5.57 3.65 10.08
N HIS A 370 -4.44 3.78 9.38
CA HIS A 370 -4.23 3.25 8.04
C HIS A 370 -4.44 1.73 7.99
N GLU A 371 -3.68 0.96 8.77
CA GLU A 371 -3.77 -0.49 8.77
C GLU A 371 -5.11 -0.99 9.32
N ALA A 372 -5.71 -0.26 10.27
CA ALA A 372 -7.06 -0.58 10.72
C ALA A 372 -8.14 -0.31 9.67
N GLY A 373 -7.93 0.62 8.73
CA GLY A 373 -8.81 0.78 7.58
C GLY A 373 -8.76 -0.42 6.63
N HIS A 374 -7.55 -0.95 6.36
CA HIS A 374 -7.41 -2.23 5.63
C HIS A 374 -8.06 -3.40 6.39
N ALA A 375 -7.75 -3.55 7.68
CA ALA A 375 -8.28 -4.64 8.50
C ALA A 375 -9.82 -4.57 8.62
N PHE A 376 -10.38 -3.37 8.75
CA PHE A 376 -11.82 -3.18 8.74
C PHE A 376 -12.43 -3.58 7.39
N ALA A 377 -11.76 -3.27 6.28
CA ALA A 377 -12.20 -3.69 4.96
C ALA A 377 -12.16 -5.20 4.76
N GLU A 378 -11.09 -5.87 5.16
CA GLU A 378 -10.99 -7.34 5.15
C GLU A 378 -12.07 -7.97 6.04
N TYR A 379 -12.30 -7.43 7.24
CA TYR A 379 -13.37 -7.87 8.13
C TYR A 379 -14.76 -7.74 7.49
N MET A 380 -15.02 -6.66 6.77
CA MET A 380 -16.29 -6.46 6.06
C MET A 380 -16.38 -7.35 4.83
N ALA A 381 -15.29 -7.58 4.10
CA ALA A 381 -15.24 -8.47 2.95
C ALA A 381 -15.56 -9.92 3.34
N GLU A 382 -14.91 -10.47 4.37
CA GLU A 382 -15.17 -11.84 4.86
C GLU A 382 -16.63 -12.04 5.28
N LYS A 383 -17.31 -10.99 5.76
CA LYS A 383 -18.75 -11.05 6.11
C LYS A 383 -19.68 -11.00 4.91
N ASN A 384 -19.30 -10.33 3.83
CA ASN A 384 -20.22 -9.96 2.74
C ASN A 384 -19.90 -10.65 1.40
N ILE A 385 -18.71 -11.23 1.24
CA ILE A 385 -18.19 -11.73 -0.04
C ILE A 385 -17.71 -13.18 0.15
N GLU A 386 -18.27 -14.10 -0.64
CA GLU A 386 -18.01 -15.54 -0.49
C GLU A 386 -16.65 -15.96 -1.07
N LEU A 387 -16.23 -15.33 -2.18
CA LEU A 387 -14.99 -15.65 -2.89
C LEU A 387 -13.82 -14.83 -2.33
N ILE A 388 -12.75 -15.51 -1.90
CA ILE A 388 -11.54 -14.86 -1.39
C ILE A 388 -10.85 -13.99 -2.44
N ASP A 389 -10.87 -14.40 -3.71
CA ASP A 389 -10.32 -13.62 -4.84
C ASP A 389 -11.00 -12.24 -5.00
N MET A 390 -12.17 -12.06 -4.36
CA MET A 390 -12.98 -10.85 -4.42
C MET A 390 -12.96 -10.07 -3.10
N HIS A 391 -12.17 -10.48 -2.11
CA HIS A 391 -12.05 -9.76 -0.84
C HIS A 391 -11.24 -8.47 -1.02
N LEU A 392 -10.04 -8.59 -1.58
CA LEU A 392 -9.16 -7.46 -1.85
C LEU A 392 -9.48 -6.87 -3.24
N PRO A 393 -9.83 -5.58 -3.36
CA PRO A 393 -9.95 -4.92 -4.66
C PRO A 393 -8.57 -4.60 -5.25
N SER A 394 -8.53 -3.87 -6.38
CA SER A 394 -7.27 -3.31 -6.86
C SER A 394 -6.64 -2.39 -5.81
N MET A 395 -5.32 -2.23 -5.86
CA MET A 395 -4.58 -1.62 -4.76
C MET A 395 -4.98 -0.18 -4.50
N GLU A 396 -5.30 0.62 -5.52
CA GLU A 396 -5.81 1.97 -5.36
C GLU A 396 -7.16 2.03 -4.61
N ALA A 397 -8.02 1.01 -4.76
CA ALA A 397 -9.23 0.88 -3.96
C ALA A 397 -8.91 0.42 -2.53
N ALA A 398 -7.95 -0.50 -2.38
CA ALA A 398 -7.51 -0.97 -1.07
C ALA A 398 -6.92 0.17 -0.21
N GLU A 399 -6.07 0.99 -0.80
CA GLU A 399 -5.49 2.20 -0.19
C GLU A 399 -6.56 3.27 0.09
N THR A 400 -7.66 3.30 -0.67
CA THR A 400 -8.80 4.17 -0.34
C THR A 400 -9.44 3.77 0.99
N HIS A 401 -9.47 2.47 1.32
CA HIS A 401 -9.98 2.00 2.61
C HIS A 401 -9.16 2.56 3.78
N SER A 402 -7.83 2.46 3.69
CA SER A 402 -6.90 2.86 4.74
C SER A 402 -6.82 4.38 4.89
N MET A 403 -6.50 5.09 3.82
CA MET A 403 -6.32 6.55 3.85
C MET A 403 -7.59 7.31 4.24
N SER A 404 -8.77 6.81 3.84
CA SER A 404 -10.02 7.46 4.27
C SER A 404 -10.27 7.25 5.77
N MET A 405 -9.89 6.09 6.31
CA MET A 405 -10.03 5.79 7.74
C MET A 405 -9.22 6.75 8.61
N GLU A 406 -8.04 7.18 8.13
CA GLU A 406 -7.22 8.20 8.79
C GLU A 406 -8.03 9.48 9.02
N PHE A 407 -8.78 9.97 8.02
CA PHE A 407 -9.66 11.13 8.18
C PHE A 407 -10.91 10.85 9.01
N PHE A 408 -11.54 9.68 8.89
CA PHE A 408 -12.71 9.32 9.71
C PHE A 408 -12.41 9.31 11.21
N ALA A 409 -11.15 9.10 11.59
CA ALA A 409 -10.67 9.19 12.97
C ALA A 409 -10.62 10.63 13.54
N THR A 410 -10.82 11.67 12.71
CA THR A 410 -10.71 13.09 13.11
C THR A 410 -11.43 13.45 14.42
N PRO A 411 -12.70 13.05 14.66
CA PRO A 411 -13.39 13.36 15.92
C PRO A 411 -12.72 12.80 17.19
N TRP A 412 -11.77 11.87 17.04
CA TRP A 412 -11.08 11.20 18.14
C TRP A 412 -9.58 11.50 18.20
N TYR A 413 -9.02 12.37 17.36
CA TYR A 413 -7.60 12.74 17.43
C TYR A 413 -7.19 13.26 18.82
N GLU A 414 -8.10 13.92 19.55
CA GLU A 414 -7.86 14.37 20.94
C GLU A 414 -7.58 13.20 21.91
N LEU A 415 -8.07 11.99 21.61
CA LEU A 415 -7.73 10.81 22.40
C LEU A 415 -6.23 10.50 22.34
N PHE A 416 -5.56 10.81 21.23
CA PHE A 416 -4.15 10.53 21.00
C PHE A 416 -3.25 11.75 21.25
N PHE A 417 -3.62 12.93 20.74
CA PHE A 417 -2.71 14.09 20.68
C PHE A 417 -2.97 15.16 21.76
N LYS A 418 -4.11 15.11 22.46
CA LYS A 418 -4.44 16.04 23.57
C LYS A 418 -4.27 17.51 23.13
N HIS A 419 -3.39 18.25 23.79
CA HIS A 419 -3.10 19.66 23.49
C HIS A 419 -2.45 19.87 22.11
N GLN A 420 -1.94 18.81 21.44
CA GLN A 420 -1.37 18.87 20.10
C GLN A 420 -2.36 18.48 18.98
N THR A 421 -3.64 18.27 19.30
CA THR A 421 -4.65 17.81 18.30
C THR A 421 -4.71 18.70 17.08
N LYS A 422 -4.81 20.03 17.27
CA LYS A 422 -4.86 20.97 16.15
C LYS A 422 -3.58 20.95 15.31
N LYS A 423 -2.43 20.78 15.97
CA LYS A 423 -1.12 20.63 15.32
C LYS A 423 -1.13 19.41 14.40
N TYR A 424 -1.58 18.26 14.91
CA TYR A 424 -1.70 17.03 14.15
C TYR A 424 -2.65 17.16 12.96
N GLU A 425 -3.88 17.67 13.17
CA GLU A 425 -4.88 17.86 12.10
C GLU A 425 -4.31 18.66 10.92
N VAL A 426 -3.64 19.78 11.21
CA VAL A 426 -3.03 20.63 10.18
C VAL A 426 -1.88 19.89 9.50
N SER A 427 -0.96 19.28 10.25
CA SER A 427 0.15 18.52 9.65
C SER A 427 -0.30 17.33 8.80
N HIS A 428 -1.37 16.66 9.20
CA HIS A 428 -1.90 15.48 8.54
C HIS A 428 -2.48 15.84 7.17
N LEU A 429 -3.30 16.91 7.11
CA LEU A 429 -3.82 17.43 5.85
C LEU A 429 -2.70 18.02 4.96
N GLU A 430 -1.79 18.81 5.52
CA GLU A 430 -0.65 19.37 4.78
C GLU A 430 0.25 18.25 4.22
N GLY A 431 0.53 17.21 5.02
CA GLY A 431 1.31 16.04 4.62
C GLY A 431 0.63 15.25 3.49
N THR A 432 -0.67 15.03 3.62
CA THR A 432 -1.52 14.40 2.59
C THR A 432 -1.42 15.14 1.25
N LEU A 433 -1.62 16.46 1.25
CA LEU A 433 -1.59 17.27 0.03
C LEU A 433 -0.19 17.34 -0.58
N ASN A 434 0.85 17.42 0.27
CA ASN A 434 2.25 17.43 -0.16
C ASN A 434 2.71 16.09 -0.76
N PHE A 435 2.11 14.97 -0.35
CA PHE A 435 2.47 13.65 -0.87
C PHE A 435 2.04 13.44 -2.32
N ILE A 436 0.86 13.94 -2.73
CA ILE A 436 0.30 13.67 -4.07
C ILE A 436 1.24 14.14 -5.21
N PRO A 437 1.82 15.37 -5.20
CA PRO A 437 2.81 15.76 -6.21
C PRO A 437 4.05 14.85 -6.23
N TYR A 438 4.54 14.42 -5.06
CA TYR A 438 5.67 13.50 -4.98
C TYR A 438 5.35 12.13 -5.59
N GLY A 439 4.18 11.56 -5.30
CA GLY A 439 3.80 10.28 -5.89
C GLY A 439 3.58 10.35 -7.40
N CYS A 440 3.01 11.45 -7.90
CA CYS A 440 2.90 11.72 -9.33
C CYS A 440 4.26 11.88 -10.00
N LEU A 441 5.23 12.51 -9.33
CA LEU A 441 6.61 12.60 -9.80
C LEU A 441 7.23 11.21 -9.95
N VAL A 442 7.10 10.34 -8.93
CA VAL A 442 7.62 8.96 -8.96
C VAL A 442 7.01 8.16 -10.11
N ASP A 443 5.69 8.22 -10.27
CA ASP A 443 5.00 7.52 -11.37
C ASP A 443 5.42 8.06 -12.74
N HIS A 444 5.47 9.39 -12.92
CA HIS A 444 5.92 10.02 -14.17
C HIS A 444 7.36 9.60 -14.51
N PHE A 445 8.24 9.53 -13.50
CA PHE A 445 9.61 9.07 -13.68
C PHE A 445 9.68 7.61 -14.16
N GLN A 446 8.89 6.71 -13.56
CA GLN A 446 8.82 5.32 -14.02
C GLN A 446 8.35 5.23 -15.49
N GLN A 447 7.34 6.00 -15.87
CA GLN A 447 6.86 6.03 -17.26
C GLN A 447 7.97 6.47 -18.21
N VAL A 448 8.68 7.58 -17.91
CA VAL A 448 9.80 8.08 -18.73
C VAL A 448 10.87 7.01 -18.90
N VAL A 449 11.29 6.35 -17.82
CA VAL A 449 12.35 5.34 -17.86
C VAL A 449 11.95 4.11 -18.68
N TYR A 450 10.73 3.61 -18.54
CA TYR A 450 10.29 2.39 -19.25
C TYR A 450 9.82 2.66 -20.68
N GLU A 451 9.54 3.91 -21.05
CA GLU A 451 9.37 4.33 -22.45
C GLU A 451 10.72 4.52 -23.16
N HIS A 452 11.78 4.81 -22.40
CA HIS A 452 13.16 5.03 -22.88
C HIS A 452 14.17 4.12 -22.16
N PRO A 453 14.09 2.79 -22.32
CA PRO A 453 14.93 1.84 -21.58
C PRO A 453 16.44 1.97 -21.85
N GLU A 454 16.83 2.69 -22.90
CA GLU A 454 18.20 3.02 -23.26
C GLU A 454 18.86 4.11 -22.41
N MET A 455 18.08 4.87 -21.62
CA MET A 455 18.61 5.98 -20.81
C MET A 455 19.74 5.53 -19.89
N THR A 456 20.83 6.28 -19.92
CA THR A 456 21.94 6.16 -18.98
C THR A 456 21.52 6.61 -17.57
N PRO A 457 22.25 6.18 -16.51
CA PRO A 457 21.98 6.66 -15.16
C PRO A 457 21.99 8.19 -15.03
N ALA A 458 22.87 8.89 -15.76
CA ALA A 458 22.92 10.35 -15.76
C ALA A 458 21.66 10.98 -16.37
N GLU A 459 21.16 10.44 -17.49
CA GLU A 459 19.90 10.91 -18.11
C GLU A 459 18.70 10.66 -17.21
N ARG A 460 18.69 9.53 -16.46
CA ARG A 460 17.65 9.25 -15.45
C ARG A 460 17.67 10.29 -14.33
N ASN A 461 18.85 10.65 -13.83
CA ASN A 461 18.98 11.72 -12.82
C ASN A 461 18.53 13.08 -13.36
N GLU A 462 18.85 13.40 -14.62
CA GLU A 462 18.38 14.64 -15.26
C GLU A 462 16.85 14.67 -15.43
N ALA A 463 16.25 13.54 -15.84
CA ALA A 463 14.80 13.40 -15.93
C ALA A 463 14.15 13.60 -14.55
N TRP A 464 14.71 13.00 -13.49
CA TRP A 464 14.24 13.22 -12.13
C TRP A 464 14.26 14.69 -11.74
N LEU A 465 15.36 15.42 -11.96
CA LEU A 465 15.44 16.86 -11.65
C LEU A 465 14.44 17.71 -12.42
N LYS A 466 14.15 17.37 -13.68
CA LYS A 466 13.11 18.05 -14.46
C LYS A 466 11.74 17.85 -13.82
N LEU A 467 11.44 16.64 -13.36
CA LEU A 467 10.18 16.31 -12.71
C LEU A 467 10.10 16.92 -11.30
N GLU A 468 11.20 16.99 -10.54
CA GLU A 468 11.27 17.73 -9.27
C GLU A 468 10.84 19.18 -9.44
N LYS A 469 11.37 19.88 -10.44
CA LYS A 469 10.99 21.27 -10.74
C LYS A 469 9.53 21.42 -11.16
N MET A 470 8.93 20.37 -11.73
CA MET A 470 7.54 20.38 -12.18
C MET A 470 6.56 20.15 -11.01
N TYR A 471 6.81 19.13 -10.19
CA TYR A 471 5.88 18.71 -9.14
C TYR A 471 6.21 19.31 -7.77
N ARG A 472 7.47 19.63 -7.49
CA ARG A 472 7.95 20.14 -6.21
C ARG A 472 8.83 21.38 -6.36
N PRO A 473 8.37 22.43 -7.08
CA PRO A 473 9.17 23.65 -7.32
C PRO A 473 9.54 24.42 -6.05
N TYR A 474 8.91 24.10 -4.93
CA TYR A 474 9.11 24.70 -3.61
C TYR A 474 10.28 24.09 -2.82
N LEU A 475 10.90 23.01 -3.31
CA LEU A 475 12.05 22.40 -2.65
C LEU A 475 13.36 22.82 -3.31
N ASP A 476 14.27 23.35 -2.51
CA ASP A 476 15.66 23.51 -2.93
C ASP A 476 16.51 22.29 -2.56
N LEU A 477 17.11 21.69 -3.59
CA LEU A 477 17.99 20.53 -3.53
C LEU A 477 19.47 20.89 -3.70
N GLU A 478 19.78 22.16 -4.02
CA GLU A 478 21.12 22.60 -4.37
C GLU A 478 22.09 22.44 -3.19
N GLY A 479 23.32 22.01 -3.50
CA GLY A 479 24.37 21.81 -2.50
C GLY A 479 24.18 20.59 -1.60
N MET A 480 23.07 19.87 -1.69
CA MET A 480 22.85 18.61 -0.96
C MET A 480 23.38 17.41 -1.76
N PRO A 481 24.33 16.63 -1.21
CA PRO A 481 24.80 15.38 -1.83
C PRO A 481 23.62 14.48 -2.18
N PHE A 482 23.76 13.65 -3.22
CA PHE A 482 22.71 12.76 -3.74
C PHE A 482 21.45 13.47 -4.31
N TYR A 483 20.80 14.33 -3.53
CA TYR A 483 19.57 15.04 -3.90
C TYR A 483 19.80 16.06 -5.01
N GLY A 484 20.78 16.95 -4.86
CA GLY A 484 21.07 18.01 -5.83
C GLY A 484 21.56 17.50 -7.18
N ARG A 485 22.06 16.26 -7.24
CA ARG A 485 22.47 15.60 -8.49
C ARG A 485 21.30 14.97 -9.25
N GLY A 486 20.11 14.92 -8.65
CA GLY A 486 18.96 14.23 -9.23
C GLY A 486 18.88 12.75 -8.92
N ALA A 487 19.69 12.24 -8.01
CA ALA A 487 19.71 10.82 -7.65
C ALA A 487 18.68 10.46 -6.56
N GLY A 488 17.95 11.43 -6.02
CA GLY A 488 17.00 11.28 -4.92
C GLY A 488 15.95 10.17 -5.09
N TRP A 489 15.69 9.73 -6.32
CA TRP A 489 14.83 8.58 -6.62
C TRP A 489 15.40 7.24 -6.17
N GLN A 490 16.71 7.09 -6.02
CA GLN A 490 17.33 5.80 -5.68
C GLN A 490 17.03 5.35 -4.25
N ARG A 491 16.62 6.28 -3.38
CA ARG A 491 16.15 5.98 -2.02
C ARG A 491 14.77 5.32 -2.00
N GLN A 492 14.04 5.39 -3.13
CA GLN A 492 12.65 5.03 -3.19
C GLN A 492 12.49 3.55 -3.55
N ASN A 493 12.32 2.71 -2.53
CA ASN A 493 12.26 1.25 -2.68
C ASN A 493 11.34 0.78 -3.80
N HIS A 494 10.14 1.34 -3.87
CA HIS A 494 9.11 0.94 -4.84
C HIS A 494 9.53 1.13 -6.31
N ILE A 495 10.46 2.05 -6.62
CA ILE A 495 11.02 2.17 -7.99
C ILE A 495 11.77 0.89 -8.38
N TYR A 496 12.52 0.31 -7.44
CA TYR A 496 13.27 -0.92 -7.65
C TYR A 496 12.38 -2.16 -7.51
N LEU A 497 11.46 -2.16 -6.55
CA LEU A 497 10.74 -3.36 -6.13
C LEU A 497 9.36 -3.54 -6.80
N THR A 498 8.58 -2.48 -6.91
CA THR A 498 7.16 -2.53 -7.29
C THR A 498 6.81 -1.37 -8.23
N PRO A 499 7.34 -1.40 -9.47
CA PRO A 499 7.19 -0.30 -10.42
C PRO A 499 5.72 0.03 -10.69
N PHE A 500 5.45 1.32 -10.92
CA PHE A 500 4.12 1.91 -11.10
C PHE A 500 3.17 1.88 -9.90
N TYR A 501 3.55 1.38 -8.71
CA TYR A 501 2.63 1.36 -7.56
C TYR A 501 2.29 2.75 -7.00
N TYR A 502 3.21 3.73 -7.07
CA TYR A 502 3.03 5.04 -6.39
C TYR A 502 1.78 5.81 -6.80
N ILE A 503 1.31 5.65 -8.04
CA ILE A 503 0.10 6.33 -8.49
C ILE A 503 -1.16 5.76 -7.80
N ASP A 504 -1.13 4.50 -7.37
CA ASP A 504 -2.26 3.88 -6.67
C ASP A 504 -2.52 4.65 -5.36
N TYR A 505 -1.45 5.05 -4.64
CA TYR A 505 -1.56 5.94 -3.48
C TYR A 505 -2.12 7.31 -3.85
N CYS A 506 -1.71 7.93 -4.96
CA CYS A 506 -2.22 9.25 -5.35
C CYS A 506 -3.72 9.23 -5.69
N LEU A 507 -4.17 8.20 -6.40
CA LEU A 507 -5.59 8.02 -6.73
C LEU A 507 -6.41 7.76 -5.46
N ALA A 508 -5.92 6.88 -4.59
CA ALA A 508 -6.53 6.58 -3.31
C ALA A 508 -6.64 7.81 -2.40
N GLN A 509 -5.54 8.58 -2.27
CA GLN A 509 -5.50 9.80 -1.47
C GLN A 509 -6.47 10.86 -2.01
N THR A 510 -6.65 10.93 -3.32
CA THR A 510 -7.63 11.82 -3.95
C THR A 510 -9.06 11.43 -3.53
N VAL A 511 -9.38 10.14 -3.47
CA VAL A 511 -10.69 9.67 -2.98
C VAL A 511 -10.83 9.85 -1.47
N ALA A 512 -9.77 9.61 -0.69
CA ALA A 512 -9.75 9.87 0.74
C ALA A 512 -9.98 11.35 1.06
N LEU A 513 -9.40 12.26 0.28
CA LEU A 513 -9.68 13.70 0.39
C LEU A 513 -11.13 14.03 0.02
N GLN A 514 -11.76 13.34 -0.93
CA GLN A 514 -13.20 13.50 -1.16
C GLN A 514 -14.02 13.03 0.05
N PHE A 515 -13.64 11.94 0.71
CA PHE A 515 -14.29 11.54 1.97
C PHE A 515 -14.07 12.57 3.08
N TRP A 516 -12.87 13.16 3.17
CA TRP A 516 -12.61 14.28 4.07
C TRP A 516 -13.55 15.47 3.79
N LEU A 517 -13.76 15.86 2.53
CA LEU A 517 -14.75 16.90 2.17
C LEU A 517 -16.17 16.53 2.62
N GLU A 518 -16.55 15.27 2.52
CA GLU A 518 -17.86 14.80 2.99
C GLU A 518 -17.95 14.77 4.52
N ILE A 519 -16.86 14.44 5.22
CA ILE A 519 -16.74 14.48 6.68
C ILE A 519 -16.99 15.90 7.21
N GLU A 520 -16.36 16.91 6.60
CA GLU A 520 -16.53 18.31 6.99
C GLU A 520 -17.97 18.82 6.83
N LYS A 521 -18.75 18.21 5.91
CA LYS A 521 -20.17 18.53 5.69
C LYS A 521 -21.08 17.78 6.68
N ASP A 522 -20.97 16.45 6.71
CA ASP A 522 -21.75 15.55 7.56
C ASP A 522 -21.02 14.22 7.74
N TRP A 523 -20.34 14.08 8.88
CA TRP A 523 -19.58 12.89 9.25
C TRP A 523 -20.42 11.59 9.17
N LYS A 524 -21.70 11.61 9.56
CA LYS A 524 -22.53 10.40 9.56
C LYS A 524 -22.89 9.96 8.15
N GLN A 525 -23.23 10.92 7.29
CA GLN A 525 -23.49 10.62 5.88
C GLN A 525 -22.23 10.12 5.17
N ALA A 526 -21.08 10.75 5.44
CA ALA A 526 -19.78 10.32 4.92
C ALA A 526 -19.44 8.89 5.36
N TRP A 527 -19.69 8.56 6.64
CA TRP A 527 -19.45 7.22 7.17
C TRP A 527 -20.29 6.15 6.47
N GLU A 528 -21.58 6.40 6.22
CA GLU A 528 -22.43 5.45 5.49
C GLU A 528 -21.94 5.23 4.05
N LYS A 529 -21.46 6.28 3.36
CA LYS A 529 -20.82 6.15 2.04
C LYS A 529 -19.53 5.32 2.13
N TYR A 530 -18.67 5.58 3.10
CA TYR A 530 -17.43 4.82 3.29
C TYR A 530 -17.70 3.35 3.60
N LYS A 531 -18.65 3.05 4.50
CA LYS A 531 -19.07 1.69 4.79
C LYS A 531 -19.62 0.99 3.55
N MET A 532 -20.39 1.69 2.72
CA MET A 532 -20.87 1.18 1.44
C MET A 532 -19.76 0.90 0.43
N PHE A 533 -18.70 1.72 0.42
CA PHE A 533 -17.52 1.50 -0.41
C PHE A 533 -16.78 0.24 0.04
N VAL A 534 -16.46 0.18 1.33
CA VAL A 534 -15.65 -0.88 1.95
C VAL A 534 -16.31 -2.27 1.86
N GLN A 535 -17.61 -2.37 2.14
CA GLN A 535 -18.31 -3.67 2.15
C GLN A 535 -18.36 -4.37 0.79
N ARG A 536 -18.05 -3.66 -0.30
CA ARG A 536 -18.06 -4.20 -1.66
C ARG A 536 -16.75 -4.92 -2.01
N GLY A 537 -15.67 -4.71 -1.26
CA GLY A 537 -14.36 -5.33 -1.53
C GLY A 537 -13.98 -5.26 -3.01
N GLY A 538 -13.48 -6.37 -3.56
CA GLY A 538 -13.13 -6.51 -4.98
C GLY A 538 -14.28 -6.77 -5.95
N THR A 539 -15.55 -6.63 -5.55
CA THR A 539 -16.72 -6.98 -6.41
C THR A 539 -16.97 -6.04 -7.58
N ASP A 540 -16.33 -4.87 -7.60
CA ASP A 540 -16.38 -3.91 -8.71
C ASP A 540 -14.99 -3.30 -8.96
N THR A 541 -14.83 -2.67 -10.11
CA THR A 541 -13.62 -1.92 -10.47
C THR A 541 -13.45 -0.69 -9.57
N PHE A 542 -12.22 -0.18 -9.39
CA PHE A 542 -11.98 1.01 -8.57
C PHE A 542 -12.91 2.18 -8.91
N LEU A 543 -13.03 2.54 -10.20
CA LEU A 543 -13.93 3.63 -10.60
C LEU A 543 -15.42 3.30 -10.38
N GLY A 544 -15.81 2.03 -10.49
CA GLY A 544 -17.17 1.58 -10.16
C GLY A 544 -17.48 1.59 -8.65
N LEU A 545 -16.47 1.33 -7.81
CA LEU A 545 -16.56 1.48 -6.36
C LEU A 545 -16.76 2.95 -5.98
N VAL A 546 -15.94 3.85 -6.53
CA VAL A 546 -16.00 5.31 -6.31
C VAL A 546 -17.35 5.88 -6.75
N ALA A 547 -17.76 5.61 -7.99
CA ALA A 547 -19.03 6.09 -8.52
C ALA A 547 -20.24 5.52 -7.76
N GLY A 548 -20.15 4.28 -7.28
CA GLY A 548 -21.24 3.61 -6.56
C GLY A 548 -21.57 4.22 -5.20
N VAL A 549 -20.70 5.07 -4.65
CA VAL A 549 -20.95 5.84 -3.42
C VAL A 549 -21.14 7.34 -3.67
N GLY A 550 -21.24 7.72 -4.95
CA GLY A 550 -21.50 9.10 -5.38
C GLY A 550 -20.31 10.04 -5.24
N LEU A 551 -19.08 9.51 -5.27
CA LEU A 551 -17.86 10.30 -5.36
C LEU A 551 -17.43 10.45 -6.83
N ALA A 552 -16.68 11.52 -7.12
CA ALA A 552 -16.15 11.77 -8.46
C ALA A 552 -14.94 10.87 -8.74
N SER A 553 -14.76 10.49 -10.00
CA SER A 553 -13.58 9.74 -10.41
C SER A 553 -12.33 10.59 -10.17
N PRO A 554 -11.27 10.07 -9.52
CA PRO A 554 -10.07 10.87 -9.24
C PRO A 554 -9.35 11.34 -10.52
N VAL A 555 -9.57 10.65 -11.65
CA VAL A 555 -9.01 11.01 -12.96
C VAL A 555 -9.91 11.94 -13.80
N GLU A 556 -11.09 12.31 -13.29
CA GLU A 556 -12.00 13.24 -13.95
C GLU A 556 -11.50 14.70 -13.83
N ASP A 557 -11.61 15.49 -14.90
CA ASP A 557 -11.16 16.88 -14.87
C ASP A 557 -11.98 17.70 -13.87
N GLY A 558 -11.28 18.38 -12.96
CA GLY A 558 -11.88 19.25 -11.95
C GLY A 558 -11.96 18.65 -10.55
N CYS A 559 -11.83 17.31 -10.40
CA CYS A 559 -11.83 16.65 -9.10
C CYS A 559 -10.71 17.22 -8.18
N ILE A 560 -9.48 17.29 -8.70
CA ILE A 560 -8.34 17.87 -7.96
C ILE A 560 -8.55 19.34 -7.63
N ARG A 561 -9.17 20.11 -8.54
CA ARG A 561 -9.41 21.55 -8.35
C ARG A 561 -10.38 21.81 -7.20
N GLU A 562 -11.44 21.02 -7.08
CA GLU A 562 -12.40 21.13 -5.99
C GLU A 562 -11.72 20.83 -4.64
N ILE A 563 -10.99 19.72 -4.56
CA ILE A 563 -10.23 19.33 -3.36
C ILE A 563 -9.23 20.42 -2.97
N ALA A 564 -8.41 20.87 -3.92
CA ALA A 564 -7.37 21.86 -3.69
C ALA A 564 -7.96 23.21 -3.23
N GLY A 565 -9.10 23.62 -3.81
CA GLY A 565 -9.82 24.84 -3.42
C GLY A 565 -10.29 24.78 -1.97
N HIS A 566 -11.01 23.70 -1.59
CA HIS A 566 -11.52 23.56 -0.23
C HIS A 566 -10.40 23.39 0.79
N ALA A 567 -9.37 22.62 0.48
CA ALA A 567 -8.20 22.47 1.34
C ALA A 567 -7.49 23.80 1.60
N SER A 568 -7.36 24.66 0.58
CA SER A 568 -6.78 26.01 0.75
C SER A 568 -7.60 26.87 1.69
N GLU A 569 -8.93 26.85 1.59
CA GLU A 569 -9.83 27.59 2.48
C GLU A 569 -9.74 27.06 3.92
N TRP A 570 -9.83 25.74 4.08
CA TRP A 570 -9.74 25.10 5.39
C TRP A 570 -8.42 25.41 6.10
N LEU A 571 -7.28 25.34 5.40
CA LEU A 571 -5.96 25.64 5.97
C LEU A 571 -5.81 27.12 6.35
N LYS A 572 -6.48 28.04 5.66
CA LYS A 572 -6.51 29.47 6.02
C LYS A 572 -7.29 29.71 7.31
N GLU A 573 -8.41 29.00 7.50
CA GLU A 573 -9.23 29.08 8.71
C GLU A 573 -8.54 28.44 9.93
N HIS A 574 -7.66 27.47 9.69
CA HIS A 574 -6.98 26.69 10.72
C HIS A 574 -5.47 26.98 10.83
N LYS A 575 -5.05 28.17 10.41
CA LYS A 575 -3.63 28.58 10.48
C LYS A 575 -3.14 28.57 11.94
N LEU A 576 -2.01 27.89 12.18
CA LEU A 576 -1.31 27.76 13.46
C LEU A 576 -0.03 28.57 13.50
#